data_AF-A0A151QXJ7-F1
#
_entry.id   AF-A0A151QXJ7-F1
#
_cell.length_a   1.000
_cell.length_b   1.000
_cell.length_c   1.000
_cell.angle_alpha   90.00
_cell.angle_beta   90.00
_cell.angle_gamma   90.00
#
_symmetry.space_group_name_H-M   'P 1'
#
loop_
_entity.id
_entity.type
_entity.pdbx_description
1 polymer ?
#
loop_
_entity_poly.entity_id
_entity_poly.type
_entity_poly.pdbx_seq_one_letter_code
_entity_poly.pdbx_strand_id
1 'polypeptide(L)'
;MGKSTDPPHFYVYQCFFRDLGVRLPFTQFECDFLNYVNAAPSQLHPNSWGFLRAFQVLCTVLGIEVSLRVFLHFYQLKLGSPPYGVLSLNGGKDGGLFTLYSQSYKNYR
;
A
#
# COMPACT_ATOMS: atom_id res chain seq x y z
N MET A 1 34.11 3.23 -9.85
CA MET A 1 32.97 4.05 -9.36
C MET A 1 33.01 4.02 -7.84
N GLY A 2 33.16 5.18 -7.19
CA GLY A 2 33.23 5.27 -5.73
C GLY A 2 31.89 4.90 -5.08
N LYS A 3 31.93 4.11 -4.00
CA LYS A 3 30.74 3.87 -3.17
C LYS A 3 30.32 5.21 -2.56
N SER A 4 29.05 5.58 -2.73
CA SER A 4 28.45 6.69 -1.98
C SER A 4 28.62 6.41 -0.48
N THR A 5 29.04 7.43 0.27
CA THR A 5 29.16 7.41 1.74
C THR A 5 27.82 7.69 2.42
N ASP A 6 26.74 7.87 1.65
CA ASP A 6 25.44 8.22 2.20
C ASP A 6 24.82 6.99 2.87
N PRO A 7 24.11 7.19 3.99
CA PRO A 7 23.28 6.14 4.57
C PRO A 7 22.29 5.59 3.52
N PRO A 8 21.92 4.30 3.61
CA PRO A 8 20.84 3.76 2.79
C PRO A 8 19.58 4.61 2.95
N HIS A 9 19.06 5.13 1.84
CA HIS A 9 17.86 5.94 1.82
C HIS A 9 16.94 5.49 0.69
N PHE A 10 15.65 5.80 0.81
CA PHE A 10 14.64 5.50 -0.20
C PHE A 10 13.69 6.70 -0.33
N TYR A 11 13.11 6.86 -1.51
CA TYR A 11 12.17 7.92 -1.80
C TYR A 11 10.74 7.42 -1.61
N VAL A 12 9.91 8.22 -0.93
CA VAL A 12 8.48 7.98 -0.75
C VAL A 12 7.74 9.30 -0.91
N TYR A 13 6.52 9.23 -1.42
CA TYR A 13 5.67 10.39 -1.58
C TYR A 13 5.14 10.89 -0.23
N GLN A 14 5.25 12.20 0.00
CA GLN A 14 4.88 12.84 1.26
C GLN A 14 3.40 12.59 1.64
N CYS A 15 2.51 12.45 0.65
CA CYS A 15 1.10 12.19 0.88
C CYS A 15 0.81 10.91 1.66
N PHE A 16 1.71 9.91 1.63
CA PHE A 16 1.52 8.67 2.40
C PHE A 16 1.46 8.96 3.90
N PHE A 17 2.32 9.86 4.37
CA PHE A 17 2.38 10.25 5.77
C PHE A 17 1.27 11.26 6.11
N ARG A 18 1.12 12.28 5.26
CA ARG A 18 0.21 13.42 5.55
C ARG A 18 -1.27 13.05 5.39
N ASP A 19 -1.62 12.39 4.29
CA ASP A 19 -3.03 12.23 3.90
C ASP A 19 -3.56 10.82 4.19
N LEU A 20 -2.68 9.81 4.21
CA LEU A 20 -3.07 8.40 4.35
C LEU A 20 -2.69 7.78 5.70
N GLY A 21 -1.98 8.52 6.56
CA GLY A 21 -1.65 8.06 7.92
C GLY A 21 -0.72 6.84 7.97
N VAL A 22 0.06 6.60 6.91
CA VAL A 22 1.14 5.61 6.92
C VAL A 22 2.20 6.07 7.93
N ARG A 23 2.76 5.15 8.73
CA ARG A 23 3.76 5.46 9.76
C ARG A 23 4.97 4.55 9.59
N LEU A 24 6.16 5.08 9.90
CA LEU A 24 7.39 4.29 9.98
C LEU A 24 7.73 3.97 11.45
N PRO A 25 8.36 2.81 11.74
CA PRO A 25 8.61 1.72 10.80
C PRO A 25 7.30 1.09 10.29
N PHE A 26 7.33 0.53 9.08
CA PHE A 26 6.18 -0.20 8.57
C PHE A 26 5.84 -1.36 9.52
N THR A 27 4.55 -1.64 9.62
CA THR A 27 4.06 -2.81 10.35
C THR A 27 4.50 -4.10 9.65
N GLN A 28 4.56 -5.21 10.40
CA GLN A 28 4.91 -6.51 9.82
C GLN A 28 3.99 -6.87 8.65
N PHE A 29 2.69 -6.62 8.77
CA PHE A 29 1.72 -6.84 7.69
C PHE A 29 2.02 -6.03 6.42
N GLU A 30 2.36 -4.75 6.55
CA GLU A 30 2.73 -3.91 5.40
C GLU A 30 4.02 -4.42 4.74
N CYS A 31 5.01 -4.82 5.55
CA CYS A 31 6.24 -5.45 5.06
C CYS A 31 5.96 -6.76 4.31
N ASP A 32 5.15 -7.64 4.88
CA ASP A 32 4.78 -8.93 4.28
C ASP A 32 4.03 -8.73 2.95
N PHE A 33 3.14 -7.75 2.90
CA PHE A 33 2.45 -7.39 1.66
C PHE A 33 3.43 -6.89 0.59
N LEU A 34 4.32 -5.94 0.92
CA LEU A 34 5.30 -5.40 -0.02
C LEU A 34 6.27 -6.48 -0.53
N ASN A 35 6.70 -7.39 0.35
CA ASN A 35 7.51 -8.55 -0.01
C ASN A 35 6.74 -9.50 -0.93
N TYR A 36 5.46 -9.77 -0.64
CA TYR A 36 4.60 -10.64 -1.46
C TYR A 36 4.43 -10.10 -2.88
N VAL A 37 4.21 -8.79 -3.04
CA VAL A 37 4.07 -8.16 -4.37
C VAL A 37 5.41 -7.80 -5.01
N ASN A 38 6.54 -8.05 -4.31
CA ASN A 38 7.89 -7.69 -4.72
C ASN A 38 8.01 -6.23 -5.19
N ALA A 39 7.53 -5.30 -4.37
CA ALA A 39 7.48 -3.88 -4.72
C ALA A 39 7.98 -2.98 -3.61
N ALA A 40 8.64 -1.90 -3.99
CA ALA A 40 8.98 -0.81 -3.09
C ALA A 40 7.71 -0.03 -2.68
N PRO A 41 7.69 0.59 -1.48
CA PRO A 41 6.58 1.43 -1.03
C PRO A 41 6.11 2.47 -2.08
N SER A 42 7.06 3.07 -2.80
CA SER A 42 6.82 4.11 -3.81
C SER A 42 6.17 3.60 -5.10
N GLN A 43 6.21 2.30 -5.37
CA GLN A 43 5.55 1.68 -6.52
C GLN A 43 4.07 1.40 -6.26
N LEU A 44 3.62 1.52 -5.01
CA LEU A 44 2.23 1.30 -4.63
C LEU A 44 1.45 2.62 -4.70
N HIS A 45 0.29 2.60 -5.34
CA HIS A 45 -0.57 3.78 -5.46
C HIS A 45 -1.05 4.27 -4.08
N PRO A 46 -1.19 5.60 -3.84
CA PRO A 46 -1.72 6.17 -2.59
C PRO A 46 -2.97 5.45 -2.05
N ASN A 47 -4.01 5.30 -2.86
CA ASN A 47 -5.24 4.62 -2.42
C ASN A 47 -5.01 3.18 -1.93
N SER A 48 -4.02 2.47 -2.47
CA SER A 48 -3.68 1.11 -2.04
C SER A 48 -3.16 1.08 -0.59
N TRP A 49 -2.39 2.09 -0.18
CA TRP A 49 -1.98 2.24 1.21
C TRP A 49 -3.18 2.43 2.13
N GLY A 50 -4.19 3.19 1.69
CA GLY A 50 -5.46 3.34 2.41
C GLY A 50 -6.13 2.01 2.71
N PHE A 51 -6.17 1.07 1.76
CA PHE A 51 -6.74 -0.27 1.98
C PHE A 51 -5.98 -1.08 3.02
N LEU A 52 -4.64 -1.06 2.98
CA LEU A 52 -3.81 -1.74 3.99
C LEU A 52 -4.13 -1.19 5.39
N ARG A 53 -4.15 0.14 5.57
CA ARG A 53 -4.45 0.77 6.86
C ARG A 53 -5.86 0.49 7.34
N ALA A 54 -6.86 0.63 6.47
CA ALA A 54 -8.25 0.39 6.82
C ALA A 54 -8.47 -1.07 7.26
N PHE A 55 -7.81 -2.03 6.61
CA PHE A 55 -7.90 -3.44 6.99
C PHE A 55 -7.27 -3.71 8.36
N GLN A 56 -6.10 -3.14 8.64
CA GLN A 56 -5.47 -3.23 9.96
C GLN A 56 -6.35 -2.65 11.07
N VAL A 57 -6.94 -1.48 10.84
CA VAL A 57 -7.86 -0.85 11.79
C VAL A 57 -9.09 -1.70 12.02
N LEU A 58 -9.70 -2.23 10.95
CA LEU A 58 -10.85 -3.12 11.05
C LEU A 58 -10.53 -4.37 11.87
N CYS A 59 -9.42 -5.07 11.57
CA CYS A 59 -8.98 -6.23 12.32
C CYS A 59 -8.77 -5.90 13.81
N THR A 60 -8.13 -4.75 14.09
CA THR A 60 -7.91 -4.28 15.47
C THR A 60 -9.23 -4.07 16.20
N VAL A 61 -10.20 -3.40 15.57
CA VAL A 61 -11.53 -3.14 16.17
C VAL A 61 -12.31 -4.43 16.40
N LEU A 62 -12.18 -5.40 15.51
CA LEU A 62 -12.83 -6.71 15.62
C LEU A 62 -12.10 -7.67 16.57
N GLY A 63 -10.91 -7.32 17.07
CA GLY A 63 -10.09 -8.19 17.91
C GLY A 63 -9.54 -9.43 17.19
N ILE A 64 -9.35 -9.33 15.87
CA ILE A 64 -8.82 -10.43 15.04
C ILE A 64 -7.40 -10.11 14.55
N GLU A 65 -6.61 -11.15 14.32
CA GLU A 65 -5.28 -11.01 13.75
C GLU A 65 -5.34 -10.55 12.28
N VAL A 66 -4.45 -9.63 11.92
CA VAL A 66 -4.32 -9.15 10.54
C VAL A 66 -3.65 -10.25 9.70
N SER A 67 -4.34 -10.75 8.67
CA SER A 67 -3.82 -11.81 7.80
C SER A 67 -3.68 -11.34 6.34
N LEU A 68 -2.48 -11.50 5.78
CA LEU A 68 -2.20 -11.24 4.37
C LEU A 68 -3.10 -12.08 3.45
N ARG A 69 -3.35 -13.35 3.81
CA ARG A 69 -4.18 -14.25 2.99
C ARG A 69 -5.63 -13.78 2.93
N VAL A 70 -6.16 -13.33 4.06
CA VAL A 70 -7.53 -12.78 4.14
C VAL A 70 -7.60 -11.46 3.38
N PHE A 71 -6.58 -10.61 3.51
CA PHE A 71 -6.51 -9.37 2.74
C PHE A 71 -6.57 -9.63 1.22
N LEU A 72 -5.75 -10.56 0.72
CA LEU A 72 -5.70 -10.92 -0.71
C LEU A 72 -6.96 -11.63 -1.22
N HIS A 73 -7.84 -12.11 -0.33
CA HIS A 73 -9.16 -12.60 -0.72
C HIS A 73 -10.08 -11.44 -1.15
N PHE A 74 -10.04 -10.32 -0.43
CA PHE A 74 -10.90 -9.16 -0.68
C PHE A 74 -10.33 -8.17 -1.71
N TYR A 75 -9.01 -8.19 -1.93
CA TYR A 75 -8.34 -7.22 -2.79
C TYR A 75 -7.50 -7.88 -3.87
N GLN A 76 -7.56 -7.30 -5.06
CA GLN A 76 -6.76 -7.71 -6.21
C GLN A 76 -5.78 -6.61 -6.60
N LEU A 77 -4.55 -7.03 -6.90
CA LEU A 77 -3.52 -6.17 -7.43
C LEU A 77 -3.71 -5.97 -8.94
N LYS A 78 -3.69 -4.73 -9.40
CA LYS A 78 -3.66 -4.35 -10.80
C LYS A 78 -2.41 -3.55 -11.10
N LEU A 79 -1.76 -3.88 -12.19
CA LEU A 79 -0.62 -3.11 -12.70
C LEU A 79 -1.16 -1.97 -13.57
N GLY A 80 -0.75 -0.74 -13.27
CA GLY A 80 -1.05 0.42 -14.10
C GLY A 80 -0.41 0.31 -15.49
N SER A 81 -0.94 1.06 -16.45
CA SER A 81 -0.41 1.07 -17.82
C SER A 81 1.03 1.63 -17.88
N PRO A 82 1.88 1.14 -18.79
CA PRO A 82 3.23 1.68 -19.02
C PRO A 82 3.22 3.18 -19.33
N PRO A 83 4.31 3.93 -19.05
CA PRO A 83 5.65 3.45 -18.68
C PRO A 83 5.92 3.36 -17.16
N TYR A 84 5.02 3.86 -16.31
CA TYR A 84 5.26 3.99 -14.87
C TYR A 84 4.54 2.94 -14.01
N GLY A 85 3.99 1.88 -14.62
CA GLY A 85 3.14 0.83 -14.04
C GLY A 85 3.04 0.79 -12.51
N VAL A 86 2.24 1.69 -11.94
CA VAL A 86 2.03 1.77 -10.48
C VAL A 86 1.11 0.62 -10.07
N LEU A 87 1.44 -0.05 -8.97
CA LEU A 87 0.62 -1.11 -8.41
C LEU A 87 -0.59 -0.52 -7.68
N SER A 88 -1.79 -0.90 -8.10
CA SER A 88 -3.05 -0.42 -7.54
C SER A 88 -3.89 -1.57 -7.01
N LEU A 89 -4.37 -1.45 -5.78
CA LEU A 89 -5.31 -2.40 -5.21
C LEU A 89 -6.75 -2.00 -5.57
N ASN A 90 -7.56 -2.99 -5.91
CA ASN A 90 -8.99 -2.83 -6.14
C ASN A 90 -9.75 -3.93 -5.41
N GLY A 91 -11.05 -3.75 -5.22
CA GLY A 91 -11.91 -4.83 -4.70
C GLY A 91 -11.83 -6.08 -5.58
N GLY A 92 -11.93 -7.24 -4.94
CA GLY A 92 -11.94 -8.55 -5.59
C GLY A 92 -13.20 -8.77 -6.45
N LYS A 93 -13.27 -9.96 -7.07
CA LYS A 93 -14.40 -10.34 -7.95
C LYS A 93 -15.75 -10.32 -7.22
N ASP A 94 -15.74 -10.63 -5.93
CA ASP A 94 -16.93 -10.69 -5.07
C ASP A 94 -17.17 -9.36 -4.32
N GLY A 95 -16.44 -8.30 -4.67
CA GLY A 95 -16.42 -7.02 -3.97
C GLY A 95 -15.24 -6.89 -3.01
N GLY A 96 -14.88 -5.64 -2.67
CA GLY A 96 -13.89 -5.32 -1.64
C GLY A 96 -14.56 -4.84 -0.35
N LEU A 97 -13.89 -4.96 0.79
CA LEU A 97 -14.44 -4.52 2.09
C LEU A 97 -14.59 -2.99 2.18
N PHE A 98 -13.79 -2.25 1.41
CA PHE A 98 -13.77 -0.79 1.42
C PHE A 98 -13.86 -0.28 -0.01
N THR A 99 -14.39 0.93 -0.15
CA THR A 99 -14.39 1.68 -1.42
C THR A 99 -13.15 2.59 -1.51
N LEU A 100 -12.81 3.00 -2.73
CA LEU A 100 -11.72 3.96 -2.95
C LEU A 100 -12.02 5.28 -2.24
N TYR A 101 -11.04 5.80 -1.51
CA TYR A 101 -11.12 7.14 -0.90
C TYR A 101 -11.36 8.23 -1.96
N SER A 102 -10.68 8.13 -3.11
CA SER A 102 -10.93 8.97 -4.28
C SER A 102 -10.66 8.17 -5.55
N GLN A 103 -11.56 8.27 -6.54
CA GLN A 103 -11.36 7.63 -7.85
C GLN A 103 -10.20 8.23 -8.64
N SER A 104 -9.79 9.45 -8.30
CA SER A 104 -8.70 10.12 -8.99
C SER A 104 -7.91 10.96 -8.01
N TYR A 105 -6.90 10.34 -7.42
CA TYR A 105 -5.93 11.02 -6.57
C TYR A 105 -4.99 11.84 -7.47
N LYS A 106 -5.49 12.97 -8.00
CA LYS A 106 -4.87 13.72 -9.13
C LYS A 106 -3.68 14.60 -8.77
N ASN A 107 -3.26 14.68 -7.50
CA ASN A 107 -2.20 15.58 -7.05
C ASN A 107 -1.05 14.83 -6.38
N TYR A 108 -0.67 13.69 -6.94
CA TYR A 108 0.54 12.97 -6.55
C TYR A 108 1.76 13.75 -7.07
N ARG A 109 2.37 14.58 -6.23
CA ARG A 109 3.66 15.23 -6.46
C ARG A 109 4.67 14.68 -5.47
#